data_AF-A0A6P2DCM7-F1
#
_entry.id   AF-A0A6P2DCM7-F1
#
_cell.length_a   1.000
_cell.length_b   1.000
_cell.length_c   1.000
_cell.angle_alpha   90.00
_cell.angle_beta   90.00
_cell.angle_gamma   90.00
#
_symmetry.space_group_name_H-M   'P 1'
#
loop_
_entity.id
_entity.type
_entity.pdbx_description
1 polymer ?
#
loop_
_entity_poly.entity_id
_entity_poly.type
_entity_poly.pdbx_seq_one_letter_code
_entity_poly.pdbx_strand_id
1 'polypeptide(L)'
;MLRGSLLPLLTLVPIIAPSNTFAADPPLKGAVIVVDPGHGGQGYAKSYTGGTRGVNSKMTEGELNLKVGLELAKILQEQGATVHLTRVGDHRLSPEGSSNSDELHARIDFFEHHECHFFLSVHHNAGAAGATGHTALYKHNATDDTLYEAIAREVNEALDGAVPGPKRALIKGSYHILRETPIPGTIAESGFMTNRDFDDLSIRPEYPKKEAAAIAKGAVKYWTTHQAALVALREKLTKDRAAKPRDPKTYTAIALNPAHKERMKALLDTVASGGKYEAAKAGEYVEAFSKAVATDPKARFTVKAENTGERIKLTGEADQKLHNQLIDMLVAMKLYGIVNEVRVPKAK
;
A
#
# COMPACT_ATOMS: atom_id res chain seq x y z
N MET A 1 68.04 -13.18 -61.73
CA MET A 1 67.78 -11.85 -61.11
C MET A 1 66.39 -11.87 -60.50
N LEU A 2 66.29 -11.50 -59.21
CA LEU A 2 65.13 -11.15 -58.36
C LEU A 2 63.76 -11.81 -58.64
N ARG A 3 63.27 -12.70 -57.78
CA ARG A 3 62.48 -12.47 -56.53
C ARG A 3 61.14 -11.74 -56.74
N GLY A 4 60.05 -12.44 -56.41
CA GLY A 4 58.72 -11.88 -56.20
C GLY A 4 57.83 -12.84 -55.40
N SER A 5 58.05 -12.94 -54.09
CA SER A 5 57.11 -13.62 -53.17
C SER A 5 55.93 -12.69 -52.90
N LEU A 6 54.72 -13.07 -53.33
CA LEU A 6 53.49 -12.45 -52.86
C LEU A 6 53.25 -12.87 -51.40
N LEU A 7 53.20 -11.91 -50.48
CA LEU A 7 52.58 -12.11 -49.18
C LEU A 7 51.05 -11.99 -49.32
N PRO A 8 50.26 -12.87 -48.68
CA PRO A 8 48.81 -12.70 -48.62
C PRO A 8 48.48 -11.54 -47.67
N LEU A 9 47.60 -10.65 -48.13
CA LEU A 9 47.05 -9.55 -47.34
C LEU A 9 46.09 -10.14 -46.28
N LEU A 10 46.53 -10.19 -45.03
CA LEU A 10 45.71 -10.62 -43.90
C LEU A 10 44.70 -9.49 -43.59
N THR A 11 43.44 -9.66 -43.97
CA THR A 11 42.36 -8.75 -43.58
C THR A 11 42.11 -8.91 -42.08
N LEU A 12 42.47 -7.89 -41.30
CA LEU A 12 42.12 -7.81 -39.88
C LEU A 12 40.59 -7.68 -39.76
N VAL A 13 39.93 -8.76 -39.34
CA VAL A 13 38.54 -8.68 -38.87
C VAL A 13 38.59 -8.08 -37.46
N PRO A 14 37.97 -6.92 -37.20
CA PRO A 14 37.93 -6.39 -35.84
C PRO A 14 37.16 -7.36 -34.95
N ILE A 15 37.84 -7.90 -33.94
CA ILE A 15 37.20 -8.64 -32.86
C ILE A 15 36.40 -7.61 -32.06
N ILE A 16 35.10 -7.53 -32.33
CA ILE A 16 34.17 -6.78 -31.48
C ILE A 16 34.08 -7.58 -30.17
N ALA A 17 34.80 -7.13 -29.14
CA ALA A 17 34.61 -7.63 -27.79
C ALA A 17 33.14 -7.42 -27.40
N PRO A 18 32.46 -8.41 -26.77
CA PRO A 18 31.12 -8.19 -26.26
C PRO A 18 31.18 -7.02 -25.28
N SER A 19 30.49 -5.93 -25.61
CA SER A 19 30.28 -4.84 -24.68
C SER A 19 29.56 -5.42 -23.47
N ASN A 20 30.26 -5.53 -22.34
CA ASN A 20 29.64 -5.73 -21.04
C ASN A 20 28.77 -4.51 -20.75
N THR A 21 27.54 -4.51 -21.28
CA THR A 21 26.49 -3.64 -20.80
C THR A 21 26.17 -4.16 -19.41
N PHE A 22 26.81 -3.60 -18.38
CA PHE A 22 26.29 -3.71 -17.02
C PHE A 22 24.82 -3.30 -17.10
N ALA A 23 23.92 -4.22 -16.73
CA ALA A 23 22.50 -3.89 -16.65
C ALA A 23 22.39 -2.65 -15.77
N ALA A 24 21.74 -1.60 -16.27
CA ALA A 24 21.54 -0.39 -15.48
C ALA A 24 20.82 -0.79 -14.18
N ASP A 25 21.25 -0.21 -13.06
CA ASP A 25 20.60 -0.45 -11.78
C ASP A 25 19.09 -0.18 -11.91
N PRO A 26 18.23 -0.98 -11.24
CA PRO A 26 16.80 -0.73 -11.26
C PRO A 26 16.48 0.72 -10.88
N PRO A 27 15.52 1.38 -11.54
CA PRO A 27 15.37 2.83 -11.44
C PRO A 27 14.98 3.31 -10.04
N LEU A 28 14.41 2.45 -9.20
CA LEU A 28 14.05 2.76 -7.80
C LEU A 28 15.01 2.13 -6.77
N LYS A 29 16.19 1.64 -7.20
CA LYS A 29 17.16 1.06 -6.28
C LYS A 29 17.48 2.02 -5.12
N GLY A 30 17.34 1.51 -3.90
CA GLY A 30 17.58 2.28 -2.67
C GLY A 30 16.40 3.14 -2.21
N ALA A 31 15.33 3.25 -3.01
CA ALA A 31 14.10 3.89 -2.57
C ALA A 31 13.41 3.05 -1.49
N VAL A 32 12.80 3.73 -0.53
CA VAL A 32 11.91 3.15 0.48
C VAL A 32 10.60 3.87 0.33
N ILE A 33 9.57 3.18 -0.15
CA ILE A 33 8.30 3.78 -0.55
C ILE A 33 7.20 3.14 0.28
N VAL A 34 6.33 3.96 0.86
CA VAL A 34 5.07 3.45 1.41
C VAL A 34 3.97 3.64 0.38
N VAL A 35 3.26 2.56 0.05
CA VAL A 35 2.00 2.62 -0.69
C VAL A 35 0.86 2.58 0.33
N ASP A 36 -0.03 3.55 0.25
CA ASP A 36 -1.16 3.69 1.14
C ASP A 36 -2.48 3.53 0.37
N PRO A 37 -3.04 2.31 0.30
CA PRO A 37 -4.39 2.15 -0.22
C PRO A 37 -5.37 2.91 0.68
N GLY A 38 -5.92 4.02 0.17
CA GLY A 38 -6.86 4.86 0.89
C GLY A 38 -8.04 4.07 1.41
N HIS A 39 -8.64 4.53 2.51
CA HIS A 39 -9.76 3.87 3.20
C HIS A 39 -9.43 2.47 3.75
N GLY A 40 -10.45 1.66 4.05
CA GLY A 40 -10.31 0.29 4.55
C GLY A 40 -10.80 0.08 5.98
N GLY A 41 -11.21 -1.16 6.28
CA GLY A 41 -11.77 -1.55 7.57
C GLY A 41 -13.16 -0.94 7.78
N GLN A 42 -14.02 -1.05 6.77
CA GLN A 42 -15.43 -0.62 6.78
C GLN A 42 -16.16 -1.15 8.01
N GLY A 43 -15.84 -2.38 8.41
CA GLY A 43 -16.43 -2.99 9.59
C GLY A 43 -15.98 -2.38 10.92
N TYR A 44 -14.86 -1.67 10.99
CA TYR A 44 -14.24 -1.25 12.25
C TYR A 44 -14.93 -0.04 12.88
N ALA A 45 -15.79 0.67 12.14
CA ALA A 45 -16.57 1.79 12.63
C ALA A 45 -17.95 1.85 11.94
N LYS A 46 -19.04 1.85 12.72
CA LYS A 46 -20.42 1.83 12.21
C LYS A 46 -20.76 2.96 11.23
N SER A 47 -20.12 4.12 11.38
CA SER A 47 -20.36 5.29 10.53
C SER A 47 -19.48 5.32 9.27
N TYR A 48 -18.57 4.36 9.11
CA TYR A 48 -17.56 4.38 8.06
C TYR A 48 -17.93 3.48 6.88
N THR A 49 -18.04 4.07 5.69
CA THR A 49 -18.55 3.38 4.49
C THR A 49 -17.46 2.88 3.55
N GLY A 50 -16.18 3.15 3.84
CA GLY A 50 -15.05 2.81 2.97
C GLY A 50 -14.83 3.79 1.83
N GLY A 51 -15.22 5.04 2.03
CA GLY A 51 -15.21 6.08 1.01
C GLY A 51 -16.50 6.08 0.19
N THR A 52 -16.39 6.55 -1.06
CA THR A 52 -17.50 6.52 -2.01
C THR A 52 -17.79 5.10 -2.51
N ARG A 53 -18.84 4.95 -3.32
CA ARG A 53 -19.19 3.69 -4.00
C ARG A 53 -19.44 3.94 -5.47
N GLY A 54 -19.08 2.93 -6.28
CA GLY A 54 -19.43 2.85 -7.68
C GLY A 54 -20.93 2.99 -7.89
N VAL A 55 -21.34 3.89 -8.79
CA VAL A 55 -22.75 4.16 -9.06
C VAL A 55 -23.51 2.93 -9.57
N ASN A 56 -22.85 2.08 -10.35
CA ASN A 56 -23.37 0.83 -10.91
C ASN A 56 -22.86 -0.39 -10.14
N SER A 57 -21.53 -0.54 -10.02
CA SER A 57 -20.88 -1.74 -9.46
C SER A 57 -21.10 -1.94 -7.97
N LYS A 58 -21.39 -0.85 -7.24
CA LYS A 58 -21.45 -0.78 -5.77
C LYS A 58 -20.13 -1.11 -5.06
N MET A 59 -19.05 -1.31 -5.80
CA MET A 59 -17.69 -1.47 -5.27
C MET A 59 -17.34 -0.21 -4.47
N THR A 60 -16.80 -0.41 -3.28
CA THR A 60 -16.32 0.71 -2.44
C THR A 60 -15.01 1.26 -2.96
N GLU A 61 -14.75 2.53 -2.68
CA GLU A 61 -13.47 3.18 -2.98
C GLU A 61 -12.31 2.41 -2.36
N GLY A 62 -12.44 2.00 -1.08
CA GLY A 62 -11.43 1.21 -0.39
C GLY A 62 -11.10 -0.13 -1.07
N GLU A 63 -12.05 -0.79 -1.72
CA GLU A 63 -11.78 -2.02 -2.48
C GLU A 63 -10.97 -1.74 -3.75
N LEU A 64 -11.29 -0.67 -4.47
CA LEU A 64 -10.56 -0.29 -5.69
C LEU A 64 -9.15 0.21 -5.35
N ASN A 65 -9.02 1.07 -4.34
CA ASN A 65 -7.75 1.55 -3.81
C ASN A 65 -6.83 0.39 -3.41
N LEU A 66 -7.38 -0.67 -2.78
CA LEU A 66 -6.62 -1.86 -2.42
C LEU A 66 -6.10 -2.60 -3.64
N LYS A 67 -6.95 -2.83 -4.65
CA LYS A 67 -6.55 -3.53 -5.88
C LYS A 67 -5.41 -2.78 -6.60
N VAL A 68 -5.54 -1.46 -6.76
CA VAL A 68 -4.51 -0.63 -7.39
C VAL A 68 -3.24 -0.61 -6.53
N GLY A 69 -3.37 -0.44 -5.22
CA GLY A 69 -2.22 -0.38 -4.31
C GLY A 69 -1.39 -1.67 -4.27
N LEU A 70 -2.03 -2.85 -4.34
CA LEU A 70 -1.34 -4.13 -4.41
C LEU A 70 -0.53 -4.27 -5.72
N GLU A 71 -1.13 -3.91 -6.86
CA GLU A 71 -0.43 -3.90 -8.15
C GLU A 71 0.71 -2.87 -8.17
N LEU A 72 0.47 -1.69 -7.59
CA LEU A 72 1.48 -0.62 -7.50
C LEU A 72 2.68 -1.09 -6.68
N ALA A 73 2.46 -1.70 -5.51
CA ALA A 73 3.54 -2.21 -4.68
C ALA A 73 4.39 -3.25 -5.42
N LYS A 74 3.75 -4.18 -6.13
CA LYS A 74 4.44 -5.16 -6.97
C LYS A 74 5.32 -4.50 -8.02
N ILE A 75 4.78 -3.55 -8.78
CA ILE A 75 5.52 -2.86 -9.86
C ILE A 75 6.72 -2.09 -9.29
N LEU A 76 6.54 -1.38 -8.16
CA LEU A 76 7.62 -0.63 -7.52
C LEU A 76 8.73 -1.56 -6.99
N GLN A 77 8.37 -2.73 -6.43
CA GLN A 77 9.32 -3.76 -6.01
C GLN A 77 10.11 -4.34 -7.19
N GLU A 78 9.43 -4.64 -8.30
CA GLU A 78 10.07 -5.09 -9.55
C GLU A 78 11.06 -4.04 -10.10
N GLN A 79 10.85 -2.76 -9.79
CA GLN A 79 11.73 -1.64 -10.13
C GLN A 79 12.84 -1.37 -9.09
N GLY A 80 12.96 -2.22 -8.06
CA GLY A 80 14.05 -2.20 -7.08
C GLY A 80 13.81 -1.37 -5.81
N ALA A 81 12.59 -0.89 -5.58
CA ALA A 81 12.23 -0.22 -4.34
C ALA A 81 12.01 -1.21 -3.20
N THR A 82 12.36 -0.81 -1.98
CA THR A 82 11.79 -1.40 -0.77
C THR A 82 10.39 -0.80 -0.56
N VAL A 83 9.35 -1.64 -0.59
CA VAL A 83 7.96 -1.17 -0.52
C VAL A 83 7.25 -1.71 0.71
N HIS A 84 6.57 -0.83 1.43
CA HIS A 84 5.67 -1.16 2.53
C HIS A 84 4.24 -0.74 2.18
N LEU A 85 3.26 -1.57 2.51
CA LEU A 85 1.85 -1.29 2.32
C LEU A 85 1.18 -1.03 3.66
N THR A 86 0.46 0.07 3.81
CA THR A 86 -0.31 0.36 5.04
C THR A 86 -1.37 -0.71 5.31
N ARG A 87 -1.92 -1.32 4.25
CA ARG A 87 -2.81 -2.48 4.34
C ARG A 87 -2.69 -3.38 3.12
N VAL A 88 -2.89 -4.67 3.35
CA VAL A 88 -2.92 -5.73 2.31
C VAL A 88 -4.31 -6.39 2.20
N GLY A 89 -5.26 -5.90 2.98
CA GLY A 89 -6.64 -6.37 3.05
C GLY A 89 -7.59 -5.25 3.46
N ASP A 90 -8.84 -5.61 3.75
CA ASP A 90 -9.85 -4.67 4.22
C ASP A 90 -9.74 -4.44 5.74
N HIS A 91 -8.66 -3.78 6.17
CA HIS A 91 -8.37 -3.55 7.57
C HIS A 91 -7.84 -2.14 7.84
N ARG A 92 -7.94 -1.72 9.10
CA ARG A 92 -7.33 -0.50 9.64
C ARG A 92 -5.93 -0.77 10.18
N LEU A 93 -5.14 0.28 10.34
CA LEU A 93 -3.89 0.24 11.13
C LEU A 93 -4.15 0.53 12.60
N SER A 94 -5.20 1.27 12.89
CA SER A 94 -5.74 1.53 14.23
C SER A 94 -6.65 0.38 14.73
N PRO A 95 -6.81 0.20 16.04
CA PRO A 95 -7.72 -0.79 16.62
C PRO A 95 -9.19 -0.65 16.18
N GLU A 96 -9.95 -1.74 16.27
CA GLU A 96 -11.41 -1.70 16.15
C GLU A 96 -12.03 -0.73 17.19
N GLY A 97 -12.98 0.09 16.74
CA GLY A 97 -13.60 1.13 17.57
C GLY A 97 -12.83 2.46 17.62
N SER A 98 -11.62 2.54 17.06
CA SER A 98 -10.88 3.79 16.94
C SER A 98 -11.55 4.78 15.99
N SER A 99 -11.33 6.08 16.23
CA SER A 99 -11.87 7.13 15.39
C SER A 99 -11.19 7.15 14.01
N ASN A 100 -11.81 7.82 13.03
CA ASN A 100 -11.14 8.03 11.74
C ASN A 100 -9.88 8.89 11.89
N SER A 101 -9.82 9.78 12.88
CA SER A 101 -8.62 10.55 13.17
C SER A 101 -7.48 9.65 13.64
N ASP A 102 -7.76 8.69 14.52
CA ASP A 102 -6.75 7.73 14.99
C ASP A 102 -6.26 6.85 13.84
N GLU A 103 -7.15 6.45 12.92
CA GLU A 103 -6.75 5.70 11.73
C GLU A 103 -5.83 6.48 10.80
N LEU A 104 -6.11 7.77 10.60
CA LEU A 104 -5.26 8.63 9.77
C LEU A 104 -3.90 8.89 10.45
N HIS A 105 -3.87 9.06 11.77
CA HIS A 105 -2.62 9.11 12.53
C HIS A 105 -1.85 7.78 12.46
N ALA A 106 -2.54 6.64 12.46
CA ALA A 106 -1.88 5.33 12.40
C ALA A 106 -1.15 5.13 11.06
N ARG A 107 -1.66 5.70 9.97
CA ARG A 107 -0.97 5.75 8.67
C ARG A 107 0.31 6.58 8.73
N ILE A 108 0.25 7.74 9.40
CA ILE A 108 1.45 8.57 9.61
C ILE A 108 2.48 7.83 10.46
N ASP A 109 2.04 7.21 11.56
CA ASP A 109 2.90 6.38 12.41
C ASP A 109 3.61 5.30 11.57
N PHE A 110 2.89 4.69 10.62
CA PHE A 110 3.43 3.70 9.70
C PHE A 110 4.47 4.28 8.74
N PHE A 111 4.23 5.47 8.17
CA PHE A 111 5.19 6.14 7.27
C PHE A 111 6.50 6.44 7.99
N GLU A 112 6.38 7.00 9.21
CA GLU A 112 7.52 7.40 10.01
C GLU A 112 8.29 6.19 10.55
N HIS A 113 7.59 5.13 10.95
CA HIS A 113 8.22 3.89 11.42
C HIS A 113 9.06 3.22 10.34
N HIS A 114 8.57 3.20 9.11
CA HIS A 114 9.32 2.64 7.97
C HIS A 114 10.36 3.60 7.40
N GLU A 115 10.44 4.81 7.95
CA GLU A 115 11.36 5.86 7.53
C GLU A 115 11.37 6.02 6.01
N CYS A 116 10.20 6.02 5.36
CA CYS A 116 10.17 6.04 3.90
C CYS A 116 10.71 7.36 3.34
N HIS A 117 11.24 7.31 2.11
CA HIS A 117 11.67 8.50 1.38
C HIS A 117 10.46 9.31 0.92
N PHE A 118 9.39 8.63 0.51
CA PHE A 118 8.10 9.22 0.18
C PHE A 118 6.98 8.18 0.28
N PHE A 119 5.73 8.65 0.28
CA PHE A 119 4.55 7.79 0.23
C PHE A 119 3.60 8.14 -0.92
N LEU A 120 2.85 7.13 -1.37
CA LEU A 120 1.87 7.21 -2.44
C LEU A 120 0.52 6.72 -1.91
N SER A 121 -0.41 7.64 -1.64
CA SER A 121 -1.76 7.29 -1.23
C SER A 121 -2.67 7.18 -2.44
N VAL A 122 -3.36 6.06 -2.58
CA VAL A 122 -4.22 5.74 -3.74
C VAL A 122 -5.67 5.96 -3.35
N HIS A 123 -6.36 6.82 -4.09
CA HIS A 123 -7.74 7.24 -3.88
C HIS A 123 -8.51 7.40 -5.19
N HIS A 124 -9.84 7.43 -5.09
CA HIS A 124 -10.73 7.66 -6.22
C HIS A 124 -11.84 8.63 -5.84
N ASN A 125 -12.17 9.56 -6.74
CA ASN A 125 -13.04 10.67 -6.41
C ASN A 125 -14.53 10.30 -6.37
N ALA A 126 -15.30 11.21 -5.80
CA ALA A 126 -16.74 11.33 -5.99
C ALA A 126 -17.11 12.76 -6.38
N GLY A 127 -18.15 12.91 -7.18
CA GLY A 127 -18.64 14.20 -7.65
C GLY A 127 -19.98 14.07 -8.37
N ALA A 128 -20.39 15.10 -9.10
CA ALA A 128 -21.55 15.03 -9.98
C ALA A 128 -21.41 13.89 -11.01
N ALA A 129 -22.52 13.37 -11.52
CA ALA A 129 -22.51 12.19 -12.42
C ALA A 129 -21.62 12.35 -13.67
N GLY A 130 -21.46 13.57 -14.17
CA GLY A 130 -20.58 13.89 -15.31
C GLY A 130 -19.13 14.24 -14.93
N ALA A 131 -18.76 14.23 -13.64
CA ALA A 131 -17.40 14.51 -13.21
C ALA A 131 -16.45 13.42 -13.75
N THR A 132 -15.28 13.82 -14.22
CA THR A 132 -14.30 12.92 -14.84
C THR A 132 -12.90 13.50 -14.72
N GLY A 133 -11.90 12.71 -15.08
CA GLY A 133 -10.48 13.06 -14.99
C GLY A 133 -9.84 12.63 -13.67
N HIS A 134 -8.60 13.04 -13.49
CA HIS A 134 -7.77 12.72 -12.34
C HIS A 134 -7.09 13.98 -11.79
N THR A 135 -6.69 13.92 -10.52
CA THR A 135 -5.85 14.95 -9.88
C THR A 135 -4.90 14.28 -8.89
N ALA A 136 -3.94 15.05 -8.38
CA ALA A 136 -3.13 14.65 -7.24
C ALA A 136 -3.08 15.79 -6.23
N LEU A 137 -3.01 15.41 -4.95
CA LEU A 137 -3.04 16.33 -3.83
C LEU A 137 -1.70 16.32 -3.12
N TYR A 138 -1.30 17.50 -2.63
CA TYR A 138 -0.07 17.67 -1.89
C TYR A 138 -0.25 18.61 -0.70
N LYS A 139 0.77 18.58 0.15
CA LYS A 139 0.78 19.24 1.46
C LYS A 139 0.53 20.75 1.36
N HIS A 140 -0.41 21.22 2.17
CA HIS A 140 -0.62 22.64 2.44
C HIS A 140 0.33 23.13 3.55
N ASN A 141 0.78 24.39 3.46
CA ASN A 141 1.58 25.11 4.46
C ASN A 141 2.98 24.57 4.78
N ALA A 142 3.66 23.94 3.83
CA ALA A 142 5.11 23.81 3.95
C ALA A 142 5.79 25.12 3.53
N THR A 143 6.80 25.55 4.30
CA THR A 143 7.65 26.70 3.94
C THR A 143 8.39 26.44 2.63
N ASP A 144 8.85 25.20 2.43
CA ASP A 144 9.33 24.66 1.17
C ASP A 144 8.48 23.43 0.82
N ASP A 145 7.64 23.58 -0.20
CA ASP A 145 6.78 22.51 -0.71
C ASP A 145 7.32 21.84 -1.98
N THR A 146 8.56 22.14 -2.40
CA THR A 146 9.13 21.69 -3.69
C THR A 146 9.03 20.18 -3.87
N LEU A 147 9.46 19.40 -2.88
CA LEU A 147 9.41 17.93 -2.94
C LEU A 147 7.97 17.39 -2.87
N TYR A 148 7.05 18.09 -2.21
CA TYR A 148 5.66 17.67 -2.04
C TYR A 148 4.85 17.94 -3.31
N GLU A 149 5.03 19.11 -3.91
CA GLU A 149 4.42 19.44 -5.19
C GLU A 149 4.99 18.56 -6.30
N ALA A 150 6.30 18.31 -6.30
CA ALA A 150 6.94 17.49 -7.31
C ALA A 150 6.36 16.07 -7.36
N ILE A 151 6.20 15.37 -6.23
CA ILE A 151 5.61 14.03 -6.27
C ILE A 151 4.17 14.04 -6.81
N ALA A 152 3.35 15.00 -6.38
CA ALA A 152 1.98 15.12 -6.88
C ALA A 152 1.94 15.44 -8.37
N ARG A 153 2.82 16.34 -8.85
CA ARG A 153 2.94 16.67 -10.27
C ARG A 153 3.34 15.46 -11.10
N GLU A 154 4.41 14.76 -10.72
CA GLU A 154 4.90 13.62 -11.51
C GLU A 154 3.87 12.48 -11.58
N VAL A 155 3.15 12.22 -10.48
CA VAL A 155 2.06 11.23 -10.47
C VAL A 155 0.87 11.69 -11.31
N ASN A 156 0.41 12.93 -11.16
CA ASN A 156 -0.70 13.48 -11.93
C ASN A 156 -0.39 13.53 -13.43
N GLU A 157 0.84 13.86 -13.82
CA GLU A 157 1.28 13.80 -15.21
C GLU A 157 1.27 12.38 -15.77
N ALA A 158 1.70 11.40 -14.97
CA ALA A 158 1.80 10.03 -15.43
C ALA A 158 0.44 9.32 -15.55
N LEU A 159 -0.58 9.77 -14.83
CA LEU A 159 -1.97 9.29 -14.91
C LEU A 159 -2.69 9.70 -16.21
N ASP A 160 -2.13 10.65 -16.96
CA ASP A 160 -2.70 11.09 -18.24
C ASP A 160 -2.73 9.94 -19.27
N GLY A 161 -3.89 9.72 -19.87
CA GLY A 161 -4.17 8.56 -20.75
C GLY A 161 -4.38 7.22 -20.02
N ALA A 162 -3.98 7.11 -18.75
CA ALA A 162 -4.29 5.94 -17.92
C ALA A 162 -5.74 5.99 -17.41
N VAL A 163 -6.13 7.16 -16.89
CA VAL A 163 -7.47 7.46 -16.37
C VAL A 163 -8.26 8.25 -17.42
N PRO A 164 -9.50 7.86 -17.77
CA PRO A 164 -10.34 8.63 -18.69
C PRO A 164 -10.64 10.05 -18.18
N GLY A 165 -10.74 10.99 -19.13
CA GLY A 165 -11.03 12.38 -18.84
C GLY A 165 -9.77 13.24 -18.66
N PRO A 166 -9.93 14.52 -18.30
CA PRO A 166 -8.83 15.47 -18.28
C PRO A 166 -7.91 15.26 -17.07
N LYS A 167 -6.62 15.53 -17.25
CA LYS A 167 -5.72 15.86 -16.14
C LYS A 167 -6.16 17.19 -15.52
N ARG A 168 -6.58 17.16 -14.26
CA ARG A 168 -7.03 18.35 -13.52
C ARG A 168 -5.83 19.00 -12.81
N ALA A 169 -5.99 20.26 -12.42
CA ALA A 169 -4.97 20.97 -11.64
C ALA A 169 -4.68 20.23 -10.31
N LEU A 170 -3.44 20.33 -9.85
CA LEU A 170 -3.04 19.83 -8.53
C LEU A 170 -3.79 20.56 -7.43
N ILE A 171 -4.08 19.86 -6.34
CA ILE A 171 -4.76 20.46 -5.18
C ILE A 171 -3.79 20.53 -4.01
N LYS A 172 -3.43 21.75 -3.63
CA LYS A 172 -2.73 22.01 -2.37
C LYS A 172 -3.76 22.07 -1.25
N GLY A 173 -3.72 21.15 -0.29
CA GLY A 173 -4.77 21.08 0.73
C GLY A 173 -4.37 20.52 2.09
N SER A 174 -5.22 20.78 3.08
CA SER A 174 -5.02 20.42 4.49
C SER A 174 -5.56 19.01 4.78
N TYR A 175 -5.01 18.01 4.09
CA TYR A 175 -5.37 16.61 4.30
C TYR A 175 -4.50 15.99 5.38
N HIS A 176 -5.09 15.23 6.30
CA HIS A 176 -4.43 14.79 7.53
C HIS A 176 -3.08 14.09 7.27
N ILE A 177 -3.06 13.06 6.42
CA ILE A 177 -1.85 12.29 6.12
C ILE A 177 -0.79 13.08 5.35
N LEU A 178 -1.14 14.20 4.70
CA LEU A 178 -0.20 15.10 4.05
C LEU A 178 0.28 16.19 5.03
N ARG A 179 -0.59 16.65 5.93
CA ARG A 179 -0.34 17.78 6.84
C ARG A 179 0.50 17.40 8.05
N GLU A 180 0.28 16.23 8.64
CA GLU A 180 0.85 15.88 9.94
C GLU A 180 2.16 15.07 9.84
N THR A 181 2.75 14.95 8.65
CA THR A 181 4.06 14.32 8.46
C THR A 181 5.01 15.23 7.68
N PRO A 182 6.33 15.22 7.97
CA PRO A 182 7.34 15.90 7.18
C PRO A 182 7.87 15.05 6.01
N ILE A 183 7.38 13.82 5.84
CA ILE A 183 7.74 12.95 4.72
C ILE A 183 6.95 13.42 3.47
N PRO A 184 7.60 13.60 2.30
CA PRO A 184 6.88 13.97 1.09
C PRO A 184 5.97 12.83 0.61
N GLY A 185 4.80 13.19 0.09
CA GLY A 185 3.87 12.23 -0.45
C GLY A 185 2.71 12.90 -1.16
N THR A 186 1.89 12.09 -1.83
CA THR A 186 0.73 12.57 -2.56
C THR A 186 -0.47 11.64 -2.34
N ILE A 187 -1.66 12.21 -2.44
CA ILE A 187 -2.90 11.47 -2.64
C ILE A 187 -3.21 11.52 -4.14
N ALA A 188 -3.15 10.39 -4.82
CA ALA A 188 -3.59 10.25 -6.20
C ALA A 188 -5.10 10.01 -6.22
N GLU A 189 -5.85 10.88 -6.87
CA GLU A 189 -7.30 10.81 -6.99
C GLU A 189 -7.67 10.47 -8.44
N SER A 190 -7.76 9.16 -8.72
CA SER A 190 -7.85 8.60 -10.06
C SER A 190 -9.30 8.38 -10.49
N GLY A 191 -9.88 9.30 -11.27
CA GLY A 191 -11.25 9.11 -11.79
C GLY A 191 -12.33 9.32 -10.73
N PHE A 192 -13.60 9.24 -11.14
CA PHE A 192 -14.77 9.51 -10.30
C PHE A 192 -15.68 8.29 -10.26
N MET A 193 -15.83 7.63 -9.12
CA MET A 193 -16.67 6.42 -8.99
C MET A 193 -18.18 6.71 -9.16
N THR A 194 -18.58 7.98 -9.04
CA THR A 194 -19.94 8.44 -9.33
C THR A 194 -20.21 8.62 -10.83
N ASN A 195 -19.17 8.59 -11.66
CA ASN A 195 -19.29 8.56 -13.11
C ASN A 195 -19.45 7.11 -13.58
N ARG A 196 -20.52 6.85 -14.33
CA ARG A 196 -20.87 5.49 -14.76
C ARG A 196 -19.80 4.85 -15.63
N ASP A 197 -19.23 5.60 -16.58
CA ASP A 197 -18.25 5.06 -17.52
C ASP A 197 -16.94 4.71 -16.80
N PHE A 198 -16.56 5.53 -15.82
CA PHE A 198 -15.42 5.24 -14.97
C PHE A 198 -15.67 4.04 -14.07
N ASP A 199 -16.83 3.96 -13.42
CA ASP A 199 -17.18 2.82 -12.56
C ASP A 199 -17.15 1.49 -13.34
N ASP A 200 -17.77 1.46 -14.53
CA ASP A 200 -17.78 0.30 -15.43
C ASP A 200 -16.38 -0.08 -15.94
N LEU A 201 -15.48 0.89 -16.09
CA LEU A 201 -14.05 0.65 -16.38
C LEU A 201 -13.32 0.10 -15.15
N SER A 202 -13.56 0.66 -13.97
CA SER A 202 -12.79 0.39 -12.76
C SER A 202 -12.92 -1.05 -12.25
N ILE A 203 -14.04 -1.72 -12.57
CA ILE A 203 -14.27 -3.12 -12.22
C ILE A 203 -13.59 -4.11 -13.16
N ARG A 204 -13.05 -3.65 -14.30
CA ARG A 204 -12.40 -4.55 -15.24
C ARG A 204 -11.07 -5.06 -14.68
N PRO A 205 -10.73 -6.34 -14.88
CA PRO A 205 -9.54 -6.93 -14.29
C PRO A 205 -8.22 -6.21 -14.63
N GLU A 206 -8.14 -5.58 -15.80
CA GLU A 206 -6.96 -4.89 -16.30
C GLU A 206 -6.76 -3.48 -15.72
N TYR A 207 -7.83 -2.84 -15.23
CA TYR A 207 -7.78 -1.43 -14.85
C TYR A 207 -6.84 -1.17 -13.65
N PRO A 208 -6.88 -1.94 -12.54
CA PRO A 208 -5.99 -1.69 -11.41
C PRO A 208 -4.51 -1.71 -11.77
N LYS A 209 -4.10 -2.64 -12.64
CA LYS A 209 -2.72 -2.72 -13.14
C LYS A 209 -2.36 -1.54 -14.03
N LYS A 210 -3.29 -1.08 -14.87
CA LYS A 210 -3.09 0.08 -15.76
C LYS A 210 -2.85 1.35 -14.95
N GLU A 211 -3.67 1.61 -13.94
CA GLU A 211 -3.50 2.77 -13.06
C GLU A 211 -2.23 2.66 -12.22
N ALA A 212 -1.97 1.49 -11.62
CA ALA A 212 -0.77 1.24 -10.85
C ALA A 212 0.52 1.48 -11.66
N ALA A 213 0.57 1.04 -12.91
CA ALA A 213 1.71 1.28 -13.80
C ALA A 213 1.94 2.79 -14.07
N ALA A 214 0.86 3.57 -14.19
CA ALA A 214 0.94 5.01 -14.36
C ALA A 214 1.46 5.70 -13.09
N ILE A 215 0.94 5.36 -11.91
CA ILE A 215 1.45 5.89 -10.65
C ILE A 215 2.93 5.52 -10.45
N ALA A 216 3.31 4.28 -10.74
CA ALA A 216 4.71 3.82 -10.65
C ALA A 216 5.63 4.61 -11.60
N LYS A 217 5.19 4.93 -12.82
CA LYS A 217 5.93 5.78 -13.76
C LYS A 217 6.19 7.18 -13.18
N GLY A 218 5.19 7.78 -12.53
CA GLY A 218 5.35 9.05 -11.82
C GLY A 218 6.34 8.95 -10.66
N ALA A 219 6.25 7.88 -9.87
CA ALA A 219 7.16 7.61 -8.76
C ALA A 219 8.62 7.43 -9.21
N VAL A 220 8.85 6.73 -10.32
CA VAL A 220 10.18 6.61 -10.96
C VAL A 220 10.72 7.98 -11.31
N LYS A 221 9.96 8.78 -12.07
CA LYS A 221 10.40 10.10 -12.49
C LYS A 221 10.71 11.01 -11.30
N TYR A 222 9.88 10.97 -10.26
CA TYR A 222 10.11 11.70 -9.01
C TYR A 222 11.41 11.27 -8.32
N TRP A 223 11.59 9.97 -8.10
CA TRP A 223 12.78 9.44 -7.44
C TRP A 223 14.05 9.76 -8.23
N THR A 224 14.08 9.49 -9.53
CA THR A 224 15.27 9.72 -10.36
C THR A 224 15.64 11.19 -10.46
N THR A 225 14.66 12.11 -10.39
CA THR A 225 14.90 13.56 -10.46
C THR A 225 15.35 14.13 -9.12
N HIS A 226 14.87 13.58 -8.00
CA HIS A 226 15.02 14.18 -6.67
C HIS A 226 15.78 13.29 -5.66
N GLN A 227 16.42 12.21 -6.11
CA GLN A 227 17.05 11.19 -5.27
C GLN A 227 17.91 11.78 -4.15
N ALA A 228 18.86 12.67 -4.51
CA ALA A 228 19.79 13.25 -3.54
C ALA A 228 19.06 14.07 -2.44
N ALA A 229 18.04 14.85 -2.83
CA ALA A 229 17.26 15.64 -1.88
C ALA A 229 16.40 14.75 -0.97
N LEU A 230 15.83 13.67 -1.51
CA LEU A 230 15.03 12.71 -0.75
C LEU A 230 15.86 11.93 0.26
N VAL A 231 17.07 11.49 -0.14
CA VAL A 231 18.01 10.81 0.76
C VAL A 231 18.43 11.76 1.89
N ALA A 232 18.82 12.99 1.56
CA ALA A 232 19.20 13.99 2.56
C ALA A 232 18.05 14.33 3.54
N LEU A 233 16.82 14.48 3.03
CA LEU A 233 15.65 14.71 3.87
C LEU A 233 15.39 13.52 4.80
N ARG A 234 15.40 12.28 4.28
CA ARG A 234 15.20 11.08 5.10
C ARG A 234 16.25 10.97 6.22
N GLU A 235 17.52 11.21 5.92
CA GLU A 235 18.60 11.20 6.92
C GLU A 235 18.38 12.26 8.01
N LYS A 236 17.97 13.48 7.61
CA LYS A 236 17.63 14.54 8.56
C LYS A 236 16.48 14.11 9.47
N LEU A 237 15.38 13.61 8.90
CA LEU A 237 14.21 13.17 9.67
C LEU A 237 14.54 12.02 10.62
N THR A 238 15.39 11.09 10.18
CA THR A 238 15.88 9.97 11.01
C THR A 238 16.63 10.50 12.24
N LYS A 239 17.56 11.45 12.04
CA LYS A 239 18.31 12.10 13.13
C LYS A 239 17.40 12.89 14.06
N ASP A 240 16.46 13.66 13.51
CA ASP A 240 15.51 14.46 14.29
C ASP A 240 14.64 13.56 15.20
N ARG A 241 14.15 12.43 14.67
CA ARG A 241 13.40 11.43 15.44
C ARG A 241 14.24 10.75 16.51
N ALA A 242 15.49 10.39 16.20
CA ALA A 242 16.39 9.79 17.18
C ALA A 242 16.72 10.75 18.34
N ALA A 243 16.82 12.06 18.06
CA ALA A 243 17.05 13.09 19.07
C ALA A 243 15.82 13.37 19.94
N LYS A 244 14.62 13.16 19.41
CA LYS A 244 13.34 13.37 20.11
C LYS A 244 12.40 12.18 19.86
N PRO A 245 12.69 11.02 20.48
CA PRO A 245 11.87 9.83 20.28
C PRO A 245 10.46 10.08 20.81
N ARG A 246 9.46 9.72 20.01
CA ARG A 246 8.05 9.77 20.41
C ARG A 246 7.76 8.72 21.48
N ASP A 247 6.93 9.06 22.47
CA ASP A 247 6.47 8.08 23.46
C ASP A 247 5.68 6.97 22.74
N PRO A 248 6.12 5.69 22.84
CA PRO A 248 5.44 4.58 22.18
C PRO A 248 3.95 4.43 22.51
N LYS A 249 3.50 4.94 23.66
CA LYS A 249 2.09 4.91 24.07
C LYS A 249 1.21 5.85 23.25
N THR A 250 1.82 6.81 22.55
CA THR A 250 1.11 7.78 21.70
C THR A 250 0.91 7.28 20.27
N TYR A 251 1.50 6.15 19.89
CA TYR A 251 1.22 5.54 18.60
C TYR A 251 -0.23 5.04 18.55
N THR A 252 -0.91 5.33 17.46
CA THR A 252 -2.26 4.86 17.18
C THR A 252 -2.23 3.55 16.39
N ALA A 253 -1.16 3.30 15.62
CA ALA A 253 -0.94 2.03 14.94
C ALA A 253 -0.76 0.86 15.91
N ILE A 254 -1.52 -0.23 15.69
CA ILE A 254 -1.48 -1.45 16.52
C ILE A 254 -0.05 -2.01 16.61
N ALA A 255 0.68 -1.99 15.50
CA ALA A 255 2.03 -2.54 15.38
C ALA A 255 3.10 -1.80 16.19
N LEU A 256 2.80 -0.59 16.68
CA LEU A 256 3.78 0.32 17.28
C LEU A 256 3.46 0.65 18.74
N ASN A 257 2.19 0.54 19.15
CA ASN A 257 1.77 0.80 20.52
C ASN A 257 1.88 -0.45 21.41
N PRO A 258 2.65 -0.42 22.53
CA PRO A 258 2.76 -1.56 23.44
C PRO A 258 1.43 -2.05 24.02
N ALA A 259 0.48 -1.16 24.34
CA ALA A 259 -0.82 -1.55 24.86
C ALA A 259 -1.67 -2.27 23.81
N HIS A 260 -1.61 -1.82 22.55
CA HIS A 260 -2.28 -2.53 21.45
C HIS A 260 -1.64 -3.89 21.18
N LYS A 261 -0.30 -3.99 21.28
CA LYS A 261 0.40 -5.27 21.21
C LYS A 261 -0.06 -6.23 22.31
N GLU A 262 -0.10 -5.80 23.55
CA GLU A 262 -0.62 -6.62 24.66
C GLU A 262 -2.06 -7.09 24.39
N ARG A 263 -2.95 -6.22 23.87
CA ARG A 263 -4.30 -6.62 23.44
C ARG A 263 -4.26 -7.71 22.35
N MET A 264 -3.43 -7.55 21.32
CA MET A 264 -3.27 -8.54 20.23
C MET A 264 -2.69 -9.85 20.72
N LYS A 265 -1.73 -9.81 21.65
CA LYS A 265 -1.17 -10.99 22.30
C LYS A 265 -2.24 -11.72 23.09
N ALA A 266 -3.03 -11.01 23.90
CA ALA A 266 -4.12 -11.60 24.66
C ALA A 266 -5.16 -12.26 23.73
N LEU A 267 -5.48 -11.64 22.60
CA LEU A 267 -6.33 -12.24 21.57
C LEU A 267 -5.73 -13.53 21.02
N LEU A 268 -4.44 -13.52 20.66
CA LEU A 268 -3.74 -14.70 20.16
C LEU A 268 -3.66 -15.82 21.20
N ASP A 269 -3.46 -15.48 22.47
CA ASP A 269 -3.40 -16.44 23.59
C ASP A 269 -4.74 -17.18 23.79
N THR A 270 -5.87 -16.63 23.32
CA THR A 270 -7.17 -17.34 23.34
C THR A 270 -7.24 -18.54 22.39
N VAL A 271 -6.35 -18.60 21.38
CA VAL A 271 -6.35 -19.65 20.35
C VAL A 271 -5.05 -20.42 20.26
N ALA A 272 -3.94 -19.83 20.71
CA ALA A 272 -2.61 -20.44 20.73
C ALA A 272 -1.97 -20.23 22.13
N SER A 273 -2.39 -21.04 23.10
CA SER A 273 -2.02 -20.88 24.51
C SER A 273 -0.49 -20.98 24.72
N GLY A 274 0.07 -20.03 25.48
CA GLY A 274 1.51 -19.95 25.75
C GLY A 274 2.33 -19.21 24.69
N GLY A 275 1.67 -18.53 23.73
CA GLY A 275 2.30 -17.66 22.74
C GLY A 275 3.19 -18.38 21.71
N LYS A 276 3.18 -19.72 21.69
CA LYS A 276 3.91 -20.53 20.71
C LYS A 276 2.98 -20.84 19.54
N TYR A 277 3.10 -20.02 18.51
CA TYR A 277 2.36 -20.20 17.28
C TYR A 277 3.16 -21.05 16.29
N GLU A 278 2.53 -22.09 15.74
CA GLU A 278 3.10 -22.89 14.66
C GLU A 278 2.42 -22.53 13.33
N ALA A 279 3.18 -21.97 12.37
CA ALA A 279 2.67 -21.61 11.03
C ALA A 279 1.88 -22.74 10.34
N ALA A 280 2.31 -23.99 10.57
CA ALA A 280 1.64 -25.18 10.06
C ALA A 280 0.21 -25.39 10.62
N LYS A 281 -0.07 -24.89 11.83
CA LYS A 281 -1.35 -25.02 12.54
C LYS A 281 -2.28 -23.82 12.35
N ALA A 282 -1.97 -22.93 11.42
CA ALA A 282 -2.75 -21.72 11.23
C ALA A 282 -4.24 -21.94 10.96
N GLY A 283 -4.57 -22.99 10.20
CA GLY A 283 -5.97 -23.40 10.01
C GLY A 283 -6.65 -23.80 11.31
N GLU A 284 -5.94 -24.53 12.18
CA GLU A 284 -6.43 -24.96 13.50
C GLU A 284 -6.65 -23.77 14.44
N TYR A 285 -5.77 -22.78 14.43
CA TYR A 285 -5.95 -21.57 15.25
C TYR A 285 -7.14 -20.74 14.78
N VAL A 286 -7.36 -20.63 13.46
CA VAL A 286 -8.54 -19.95 12.93
C VAL A 286 -9.81 -20.73 13.26
N GLU A 287 -9.77 -22.06 13.20
CA GLU A 287 -10.91 -22.90 13.59
C GLU A 287 -11.18 -22.82 15.11
N ALA A 288 -10.14 -22.81 15.94
CA ALA A 288 -10.23 -22.63 17.38
C ALA A 288 -10.79 -21.24 17.73
N PHE A 289 -10.35 -20.19 17.03
CA PHE A 289 -10.95 -18.86 17.13
C PHE A 289 -12.42 -18.88 16.77
N SER A 290 -12.75 -19.48 15.62
CA SER A 290 -14.12 -19.59 15.15
C SER A 290 -15.00 -20.33 16.16
N LYS A 291 -14.50 -21.38 16.82
CA LYS A 291 -15.22 -22.13 17.87
C LYS A 291 -15.38 -21.32 19.15
N ALA A 292 -14.32 -20.66 19.61
CA ALA A 292 -14.37 -19.79 20.78
C ALA A 292 -15.39 -18.66 20.57
N VAL A 293 -15.44 -18.06 19.38
CA VAL A 293 -16.39 -17.00 19.06
C VAL A 293 -17.79 -17.54 18.73
N ALA A 294 -17.95 -18.74 18.17
CA ALA A 294 -19.26 -19.35 17.92
C ALA A 294 -20.06 -19.65 19.20
N THR A 295 -19.40 -19.70 20.37
CA THR A 295 -20.10 -19.74 21.66
C THR A 295 -20.64 -18.38 22.13
N ASP A 296 -20.37 -17.28 21.40
CA ASP A 296 -21.13 -16.04 21.51
C ASP A 296 -22.52 -16.27 20.87
N PRO A 297 -23.62 -16.28 21.64
CA PRO A 297 -24.96 -16.59 21.13
C PRO A 297 -25.48 -15.60 20.06
N LYS A 298 -24.72 -14.54 19.74
CA LYS A 298 -25.02 -13.58 18.66
C LYS A 298 -24.28 -13.89 17.35
N ALA A 299 -23.32 -14.81 17.34
CA ALA A 299 -22.52 -15.19 16.18
C ALA A 299 -23.28 -16.16 15.24
N ARG A 300 -23.30 -15.90 13.93
CA ARG A 300 -23.91 -16.80 12.92
C ARG A 300 -22.98 -17.01 11.72
N PHE A 301 -22.22 -18.12 11.67
CA PHE A 301 -21.35 -18.38 10.51
C PHE A 301 -20.73 -19.79 10.45
N THR A 302 -20.11 -20.09 9.30
CA THR A 302 -19.25 -21.25 9.05
C THR A 302 -17.95 -20.75 8.41
N VAL A 303 -16.83 -20.76 9.14
CA VAL A 303 -15.50 -20.43 8.59
C VAL A 303 -14.72 -21.72 8.39
N LYS A 304 -14.28 -21.97 7.16
CA LYS A 304 -13.32 -23.03 6.83
C LYS A 304 -11.97 -22.39 6.52
N ALA A 305 -10.94 -22.83 7.23
CA ALA A 305 -9.56 -22.45 6.96
C ALA A 305 -8.87 -23.60 6.20
N GLU A 306 -8.33 -23.28 5.03
CA GLU A 306 -7.48 -24.19 4.27
C GLU A 306 -6.04 -23.69 4.35
N ASN A 307 -5.13 -24.52 4.89
CA ASN A 307 -3.71 -24.24 4.96
C ASN A 307 -3.00 -24.96 3.81
N THR A 308 -2.38 -24.19 2.91
CA THR A 308 -1.65 -24.72 1.75
C THR A 308 -0.13 -24.80 1.99
N GLY A 309 0.35 -24.46 3.19
CA GLY A 309 1.77 -24.38 3.53
C GLY A 309 2.40 -23.00 3.26
N GLU A 310 1.87 -22.24 2.30
CA GLU A 310 2.30 -20.85 2.00
C GLU A 310 1.20 -19.80 2.29
N ARG A 311 -0.07 -20.24 2.33
CA ARG A 311 -1.25 -19.37 2.40
C ARG A 311 -2.33 -19.98 3.27
N ILE A 312 -3.04 -19.10 3.99
CA ILE A 312 -4.26 -19.44 4.72
C ILE A 312 -5.42 -18.86 3.94
N LYS A 313 -6.28 -19.73 3.43
CA LYS A 313 -7.50 -19.31 2.76
C LYS A 313 -8.66 -19.46 3.74
N LEU A 314 -9.27 -18.34 4.11
CA LEU A 314 -10.52 -18.36 4.85
C LEU A 314 -11.67 -18.34 3.85
N THR A 315 -12.60 -19.29 3.99
CA THR A 315 -13.79 -19.39 3.16
C THR A 315 -15.03 -19.54 4.03
N GLY A 316 -16.14 -18.92 3.64
CA GLY A 316 -17.38 -18.93 4.41
C GLY A 316 -18.14 -17.62 4.38
N GLU A 317 -19.26 -17.58 5.09
CA GLU A 317 -20.03 -16.37 5.39
C GLU A 317 -19.72 -15.96 6.82
N ALA A 318 -19.46 -14.68 7.07
CA ALA A 318 -19.25 -14.12 8.41
C ALA A 318 -20.00 -12.78 8.50
N ASP A 319 -20.59 -12.49 9.67
CA ASP A 319 -21.04 -11.13 9.95
C ASP A 319 -19.82 -10.18 10.02
N GLN A 320 -20.07 -8.88 9.81
CA GLN A 320 -19.01 -7.89 9.70
C GLN A 320 -18.14 -7.78 10.97
N LYS A 321 -18.74 -7.94 12.16
CA LYS A 321 -18.01 -7.84 13.43
C LYS A 321 -17.02 -9.00 13.53
N LEU A 322 -17.45 -10.21 13.19
CA LEU A 322 -16.55 -11.36 13.16
C LEU A 322 -15.47 -11.23 12.09
N HIS A 323 -15.82 -10.78 10.89
CA HIS A 323 -14.85 -10.58 9.82
C HIS A 323 -13.69 -9.70 10.29
N ASN A 324 -13.98 -8.63 11.04
CA ASN A 324 -12.96 -7.79 11.65
C ASN A 324 -12.16 -8.51 12.75
N GLN A 325 -12.82 -9.26 13.63
CA GLN A 325 -12.14 -10.01 14.69
C GLN A 325 -11.18 -11.06 14.12
N LEU A 326 -11.55 -11.69 13.00
CA LEU A 326 -10.67 -12.57 12.23
C LEU A 326 -9.49 -11.78 11.67
N ILE A 327 -9.71 -10.60 11.09
CA ILE A 327 -8.63 -9.72 10.65
C ILE A 327 -7.71 -9.34 11.80
N ASP A 328 -8.23 -8.94 12.96
CA ASP A 328 -7.44 -8.61 14.15
C ASP A 328 -6.58 -9.79 14.57
N MET A 329 -7.11 -11.01 14.55
CA MET A 329 -6.32 -12.22 14.81
C MET A 329 -5.23 -12.42 13.75
N LEU A 330 -5.52 -12.19 12.47
CA LEU A 330 -4.52 -12.31 11.40
C LEU A 330 -3.44 -11.22 11.47
N VAL A 331 -3.82 -10.01 11.87
CA VAL A 331 -2.91 -8.91 12.17
C VAL A 331 -2.05 -9.29 13.37
N ALA A 332 -2.64 -9.79 14.45
CA ALA A 332 -1.91 -10.30 15.61
C ALA A 332 -0.91 -11.38 15.17
N MET A 333 -1.35 -12.33 14.36
CA MET A 333 -0.48 -13.37 13.83
C MET A 333 0.72 -12.76 13.08
N LYS A 334 0.47 -11.86 12.12
CA LYS A 334 1.52 -11.18 11.36
C LYS A 334 2.49 -10.40 12.27
N LEU A 335 1.97 -9.70 13.29
CA LEU A 335 2.77 -8.93 14.25
C LEU A 335 3.75 -9.80 15.05
N TYR A 336 3.39 -11.05 15.30
CA TYR A 336 4.23 -12.01 16.04
C TYR A 336 5.01 -12.97 15.12
N GLY A 337 5.28 -12.54 13.88
CA GLY A 337 6.19 -13.24 12.96
C GLY A 337 5.59 -14.47 12.31
N ILE A 338 4.26 -14.56 12.26
CA ILE A 338 3.55 -15.67 11.66
C ILE A 338 3.27 -15.30 10.21
N VAL A 339 4.06 -15.87 9.30
CA VAL A 339 3.97 -15.54 7.87
C VAL A 339 3.17 -16.64 7.17
N ASN A 340 1.98 -16.29 6.72
CA ASN A 340 1.28 -16.92 5.61
C ASN A 340 0.47 -15.82 4.92
N GLU A 341 0.37 -15.83 3.59
CA GLU A 341 -0.53 -14.90 2.91
C GLU A 341 -1.97 -15.26 3.26
N VAL A 342 -2.70 -14.35 3.91
CA VAL A 342 -4.08 -14.62 4.34
C VAL A 342 -5.09 -13.87 3.50
N ARG A 343 -6.03 -14.60 2.89
CA ARG A 343 -7.20 -14.02 2.21
C ARG A 343 -8.44 -14.18 3.08
N VAL A 344 -9.04 -13.04 3.42
CA VAL A 344 -10.23 -12.93 4.27
C VAL A 344 -11.49 -13.07 3.40
N PRO A 345 -12.56 -13.77 3.83
CA PRO A 345 -13.78 -13.93 3.05
C PRO A 345 -14.50 -12.58 2.93
N LYS A 346 -15.21 -12.30 1.84
CA LYS A 346 -16.01 -11.06 1.74
C LYS A 346 -17.08 -11.03 2.83
N ALA A 347 -17.21 -9.91 3.54
CA ALA A 347 -18.37 -9.66 4.40
C ALA A 347 -19.64 -9.54 3.54
N LYS A 348 -20.77 -10.04 4.05
CA LYS A 348 -22.09 -9.88 3.43
C LYS A 348 -22.85 -8.70 4.02
#